data_AF-A0A2I1JXZ0-F1
#
_entry.id   AF-A0A2I1JXZ0-F1
#
_cell.length_a   1.000
_cell.length_b   1.000
_cell.length_c   1.000
_cell.angle_alpha   90.00
_cell.angle_beta   90.00
_cell.angle_gamma   90.00
#
_symmetry.space_group_name_H-M   'P 1'
#
loop_
_entity.id
_entity.type
_entity.pdbx_description
1 polymer ?
#
loop_
_entity_poly.entity_id
_entity_poly.type
_entity_poly.pdbx_seq_one_letter_code
_entity_poly.pdbx_strand_id
1 'polypeptide(L)'
;MENIFEIHKRVYIQQPFDGIELLLLKMINYCDYLDNEDKASLSLSACLNFANWLCSTRKQEDSSYVDQLNILQVKYRLGSLSANENKILIEVIESYISRNNEKFASSVLLRNTTLADKYFDLISGDIKEKIIKYPIYTLYKKLK
;
A
#
# COMPACT_ATOMS: atom_id res chain seq x y z
N MET A 1 -31.93 -24.31 19.59
CA MET A 1 -31.47 -22.96 19.98
C MET A 1 -30.06 -23.12 20.49
N GLU A 2 -29.09 -22.90 19.60
CA GLU A 2 -27.63 -22.95 19.80
C GLU A 2 -27.10 -22.36 18.47
N ASN A 3 -26.16 -21.42 18.40
CA ASN A 3 -24.97 -21.25 19.22
C ASN A 3 -24.69 -19.77 19.50
N ILE A 4 -24.21 -19.55 20.71
CA ILE A 4 -23.66 -18.31 21.24
C ILE A 4 -22.44 -17.92 20.38
N PHE A 5 -22.34 -16.63 20.03
CA PHE A 5 -21.17 -16.06 19.36
C PHE A 5 -19.92 -16.28 20.21
N GLU A 6 -19.12 -17.31 19.92
CA GLU A 6 -17.79 -17.45 20.48
C GLU A 6 -16.84 -16.47 19.78
N ILE A 7 -16.69 -15.27 20.36
CA ILE A 7 -15.57 -14.39 20.04
C ILE A 7 -14.32 -15.00 20.65
N HIS A 8 -13.63 -15.87 19.90
CA HIS A 8 -12.30 -16.32 20.28
C HIS A 8 -11.30 -15.18 20.08
N LYS A 9 -10.85 -14.56 21.17
CA LYS A 9 -9.70 -13.65 21.15
C LYS A 9 -8.46 -14.46 20.78
N ARG A 10 -8.08 -14.47 19.49
CA ARG A 10 -6.77 -15.00 19.09
C ARG A 10 -5.70 -14.09 19.67
N VAL A 11 -5.03 -14.57 20.70
CA VAL A 11 -3.81 -13.98 21.23
C VAL A 11 -2.72 -14.13 20.18
N TYR A 12 -2.54 -13.10 19.34
CA TYR A 12 -1.34 -12.98 18.53
C TYR A 12 -0.32 -12.13 19.30
N ILE A 13 0.68 -12.81 19.87
CA ILE A 13 1.92 -12.17 20.31
C ILE A 13 2.87 -12.21 19.11
N GLN A 14 2.82 -11.15 18.33
CA GLN A 14 3.88 -10.58 17.49
C GLN A 14 3.42 -9.14 17.22
N GLN A 15 4.33 -8.17 17.28
CA GLN A 15 4.00 -6.75 17.48
C GLN A 15 2.75 -6.30 16.70
N PRO A 16 1.74 -5.71 17.37
CA PRO A 16 0.40 -5.52 16.79
C PRO A 16 0.38 -4.68 15.50
N PHE A 17 1.44 -3.90 15.25
CA PHE A 17 1.57 -3.04 14.07
C PHE A 17 1.75 -3.85 12.77
N ASP A 18 2.68 -4.82 12.72
CA ASP A 18 2.95 -5.68 11.54
C ASP A 18 1.69 -6.37 10.99
N GLY A 19 0.82 -6.84 11.88
CA GLY A 19 -0.44 -7.50 11.51
C GLY A 19 -1.46 -6.55 10.90
N ILE A 20 -1.46 -5.30 11.34
CA ILE A 20 -2.39 -4.26 10.93
C ILE A 20 -2.01 -3.68 9.56
N GLU A 21 -0.72 -3.45 9.26
CA GLU A 21 -0.33 -3.03 7.90
C GLU A 21 -0.60 -4.14 6.89
N LEU A 22 -0.32 -5.40 7.27
CA LEU A 22 -0.61 -6.53 6.40
C LEU A 22 -2.12 -6.67 6.12
N LEU A 23 -2.98 -6.31 7.08
CA LEU A 23 -4.43 -6.26 6.85
C LEU A 23 -4.78 -5.23 5.77
N LEU A 24 -4.26 -4.01 5.84
CA LEU A 24 -4.49 -2.99 4.82
C LEU A 24 -4.06 -3.50 3.44
N LEU A 25 -2.86 -4.05 3.32
CA LEU A 25 -2.36 -4.58 2.05
C LEU A 25 -3.24 -5.72 1.51
N LYS A 26 -3.72 -6.62 2.38
CA LYS A 26 -4.67 -7.68 1.98
C LYS A 26 -6.01 -7.12 1.51
N MET A 27 -6.53 -6.08 2.17
CA MET A 27 -7.78 -5.43 1.76
C MET A 27 -7.64 -4.78 0.38
N ILE A 28 -6.54 -4.06 0.13
CA ILE A 28 -6.28 -3.44 -1.18
C ILE A 28 -6.14 -4.51 -2.27
N ASN A 29 -5.39 -5.60 -1.99
CA ASN A 29 -5.28 -6.72 -2.92
C ASN A 29 -6.66 -7.31 -3.25
N TYR A 30 -7.52 -7.52 -2.25
CA TYR A 30 -8.87 -8.01 -2.47
C TYR A 30 -9.69 -7.08 -3.37
N CYS A 31 -9.55 -5.77 -3.23
CA CYS A 31 -10.21 -4.79 -4.09
C CYS A 31 -9.84 -4.96 -5.56
N ASP A 32 -8.56 -5.28 -5.86
CA ASP A 32 -8.09 -5.49 -7.23
C ASP A 32 -8.72 -6.73 -7.92
N TYR A 33 -9.37 -7.63 -7.16
CA TYR A 33 -10.07 -8.82 -7.68
C TYR A 33 -11.60 -8.67 -7.74
N LEU A 34 -12.15 -7.51 -7.36
CA LEU A 34 -13.59 -7.28 -7.41
C LEU A 34 -14.02 -6.92 -8.83
N ASP A 35 -14.88 -7.74 -9.43
CA ASP A 35 -15.42 -7.50 -10.78
C ASP A 35 -16.50 -6.41 -10.82
N ASN A 36 -17.08 -6.08 -9.66
CA ASN A 36 -18.13 -5.06 -9.55
C ASN A 36 -17.52 -3.72 -9.10
N GLU A 37 -17.59 -2.72 -9.97
CA GLU A 37 -16.99 -1.39 -9.76
C GLU A 37 -17.51 -0.69 -8.50
N ASP A 38 -18.82 -0.76 -8.21
CA ASP A 38 -19.41 -0.14 -7.02
C ASP A 38 -18.86 -0.76 -5.72
N LYS A 39 -18.79 -2.10 -5.68
CA LYS A 39 -18.21 -2.84 -4.54
C LYS A 39 -16.71 -2.56 -4.42
N ALA A 40 -16.01 -2.44 -5.53
CA ALA A 40 -14.59 -2.08 -5.54
C ALA A 40 -14.37 -0.67 -4.96
N SER A 41 -15.14 0.32 -5.42
CA SER A 41 -15.08 1.70 -4.94
C SER A 41 -15.42 1.83 -3.46
N LEU A 42 -16.47 1.14 -2.99
CA LEU A 42 -16.83 1.12 -1.57
C LEU A 42 -15.72 0.48 -0.72
N SER A 43 -15.15 -0.64 -1.18
CA SER A 43 -14.07 -1.34 -0.47
C SER A 43 -12.78 -0.52 -0.45
N LEU A 44 -12.46 0.19 -1.53
CA LEU A 44 -11.32 1.11 -1.60
C LEU A 44 -11.53 2.33 -0.69
N SER A 45 -12.75 2.86 -0.60
CA SER A 45 -13.09 3.93 0.34
C SER A 45 -12.89 3.48 1.80
N ALA A 46 -13.25 2.23 2.12
CA ALA A 46 -12.96 1.64 3.42
C ALA A 46 -11.43 1.47 3.65
N CYS A 47 -10.68 1.05 2.64
CA CYS A 47 -9.21 0.99 2.71
C CYS A 47 -8.59 2.37 2.96
N LEU A 48 -9.11 3.42 2.31
CA LEU A 48 -8.62 4.78 2.47
C LEU A 48 -8.86 5.28 3.91
N ASN A 49 -10.07 5.07 4.43
CA ASN A 49 -10.39 5.42 5.82
C ASN A 49 -9.50 4.66 6.81
N PHE A 50 -9.27 3.37 6.57
CA PHE A 50 -8.39 2.56 7.40
C PHE A 50 -6.93 3.05 7.33
N ALA A 51 -6.40 3.32 6.14
CA ALA A 51 -5.04 3.83 5.96
C ALA A 51 -4.83 5.19 6.64
N ASN A 52 -5.79 6.11 6.53
CA ASN A 52 -5.75 7.40 7.21
C ASN A 52 -5.77 7.24 8.74
N TRP A 53 -6.62 6.35 9.25
CA TRP A 53 -6.66 6.03 10.68
C TRP A 53 -5.32 5.48 11.15
N LEU A 54 -4.72 4.53 10.43
CA LEU A 54 -3.39 3.99 10.77
C LEU A 54 -2.33 5.07 10.87
N CYS A 55 -2.26 5.94 9.86
CA CYS A 55 -1.33 7.07 9.86
C CYS A 55 -1.54 8.01 11.06
N SER A 56 -2.79 8.25 11.46
CA SER A 56 -3.11 9.15 12.59
C SER A 56 -2.71 8.59 13.96
N THR A 57 -2.56 7.27 14.07
CA THR A 57 -2.26 6.59 15.36
C THR A 57 -0.77 6.43 15.63
N ARG A 58 0.10 6.63 14.63
CA ARG A 58 1.55 6.52 14.79
C ARG A 58 2.15 7.84 15.24
N LYS A 59 3.14 7.79 16.14
CA LYS A 59 3.98 8.96 16.44
C LYS A 59 4.79 9.32 15.19
N GLN A 60 4.90 10.62 14.87
CA GLN A 60 5.39 11.13 13.57
C GLN A 60 6.80 10.66 13.14
N GLU A 61 7.59 10.06 14.04
CA GLU A 61 9.01 9.80 13.81
C GLU A 61 9.32 8.48 13.07
N ASP A 62 8.40 7.49 13.01
CA ASP A 62 8.80 6.11 12.64
C ASP A 62 8.33 5.52 11.29
N SER A 63 7.44 6.13 10.49
CA SER A 63 7.10 5.53 9.16
C SER A 63 6.41 6.42 8.12
N SER A 64 6.73 7.72 8.04
CA SER A 64 5.91 8.67 7.26
C SER A 64 5.69 8.30 5.79
N TYR A 65 6.69 7.76 5.08
CA TYR A 65 6.58 7.52 3.64
C TYR A 65 5.84 6.24 3.28
N VAL A 66 6.00 5.16 4.03
CA VAL A 66 5.29 3.90 3.75
C VAL A 66 3.79 4.09 3.94
N ASP A 67 3.39 4.78 5.01
CA ASP A 67 1.99 5.09 5.27
C ASP A 67 1.42 6.02 4.20
N GLN A 68 2.16 7.05 3.81
CA GLN A 68 1.77 7.94 2.70
C GLN A 68 1.62 7.18 1.38
N LEU A 69 2.57 6.30 1.04
CA LEU A 69 2.49 5.49 -0.18
C LEU A 69 1.29 4.54 -0.15
N ASN A 70 0.96 3.99 1.02
CA ASN A 70 -0.24 3.16 1.20
C ASN A 70 -1.53 3.96 0.99
N ILE A 71 -1.60 5.21 1.45
CA ILE A 71 -2.73 6.10 1.17
C ILE A 71 -2.79 6.43 -0.32
N LEU A 72 -1.66 6.81 -0.93
CA LEU A 72 -1.58 7.22 -2.33
C LEU A 72 -1.94 6.08 -3.28
N GLN A 73 -1.55 4.83 -3.00
CA GLN A 73 -1.95 3.70 -3.84
C GLN A 73 -3.45 3.39 -3.79
N VAL A 74 -4.15 3.73 -2.70
CA VAL A 74 -5.61 3.59 -2.62
C VAL A 74 -6.26 4.71 -3.43
N LYS A 75 -5.78 5.95 -3.27
CA LYS A 75 -6.26 7.09 -4.06
C LYS A 75 -6.06 6.92 -5.55
N TYR A 76 -4.92 6.36 -5.96
CA TYR A 76 -4.65 6.00 -7.35
C TYR A 76 -5.66 4.97 -7.91
N ARG A 77 -6.20 4.09 -7.06
CA ARG A 77 -7.24 3.13 -7.48
C ARG A 77 -8.64 3.75 -7.52
N LEU A 78 -8.88 4.75 -6.68
CA LEU A 78 -10.13 5.52 -6.70
C LEU A 78 -10.19 6.53 -7.86
N GLY A 79 -9.06 6.80 -8.53
CA GLY A 79 -8.98 7.72 -9.66
C GLY A 79 -7.56 8.23 -9.89
N SER A 80 -7.43 9.47 -10.32
CA SER A 80 -6.11 10.09 -10.54
C SER A 80 -5.57 10.76 -9.28
N LEU A 81 -4.25 10.68 -9.08
CA LEU A 81 -3.56 11.50 -8.10
C LEU A 81 -3.50 12.97 -8.53
N SER A 82 -3.66 13.87 -7.57
CA SER A 82 -3.52 15.32 -7.75
C SER A 82 -2.06 15.73 -7.96
N ALA A 83 -1.84 16.96 -8.44
CA ALA A 83 -0.50 17.51 -8.62
C ALA A 83 0.33 17.53 -7.32
N ASN A 84 -0.31 17.86 -6.19
CA ASN A 84 0.33 17.85 -4.87
C ASN A 84 0.74 16.44 -4.45
N GLU A 85 -0.10 15.44 -4.71
CA GLU A 85 0.20 14.05 -4.43
C GLU A 85 1.34 13.52 -5.31
N ASN A 86 1.37 13.89 -6.58
CA ASN A 86 2.48 13.58 -7.47
C ASN A 86 3.80 14.23 -7.00
N LYS A 87 3.73 15.45 -6.45
CA LYS A 87 4.90 16.12 -5.88
C LYS A 87 5.50 15.32 -4.71
N ILE A 88 4.67 14.78 -3.83
CA ILE A 88 5.12 13.91 -2.73
C ILE A 88 5.88 12.68 -3.29
N LEU A 89 5.35 12.06 -4.35
CA LEU A 89 6.00 10.90 -4.97
C LEU A 89 7.37 11.26 -5.58
N ILE A 90 7.49 12.44 -6.20
CA ILE A 90 8.74 12.96 -6.75
C ILE A 90 9.76 13.18 -5.62
N GLU A 91 9.34 13.80 -4.50
CA GLU A 91 10.21 14.01 -3.33
C GLU A 91 10.77 12.69 -2.78
N VAL A 92 9.98 11.61 -2.78
CA VAL A 92 10.47 10.27 -2.41
C VAL A 92 11.57 9.79 -3.35
N ILE A 93 11.38 9.95 -4.66
CA ILE A 93 12.35 9.53 -5.70
C ILE A 93 13.66 10.30 -5.56
N GLU A 94 13.56 11.62 -5.35
CA GLU A 94 14.69 12.54 -5.24
C GLU A 94 15.42 12.45 -3.88
N SER A 95 14.80 11.83 -2.87
CA SER A 95 15.44 11.69 -1.55
C SER A 95 16.80 10.97 -1.64
N TYR A 96 17.82 11.51 -0.97
CA TYR A 96 19.18 10.97 -0.99
C TYR A 96 19.35 9.69 -0.16
N ILE A 97 18.34 9.33 0.65
CA ILE A 97 18.35 8.11 1.46
C ILE A 97 18.02 6.91 0.56
N SER A 98 18.82 5.85 0.67
CA SER A 98 18.58 4.60 -0.07
C SER A 98 17.27 3.96 0.38
N ARG A 99 16.22 4.11 -0.45
CA ARG A 99 14.84 3.67 -0.21
C ARG A 99 14.25 3.06 -1.48
N ASN A 100 14.93 2.07 -2.04
CA ASN A 100 14.60 1.54 -3.37
C ASN A 100 13.16 1.01 -3.46
N ASN A 101 12.61 0.46 -2.37
CA ASN A 101 11.23 -0.03 -2.31
C ASN A 101 10.22 1.11 -2.48
N GLU A 102 10.43 2.20 -1.74
CA GLU A 102 9.59 3.39 -1.77
C GLU A 102 9.74 4.12 -3.10
N LYS A 103 10.96 4.22 -3.63
CA LYS A 103 11.21 4.80 -4.96
C LYS A 103 10.58 3.99 -6.08
N PHE A 104 10.61 2.65 -5.97
CA PHE A 104 9.86 1.76 -6.87
C PHE A 104 8.36 2.04 -6.79
N ALA A 105 7.78 2.02 -5.59
CA ALA A 105 6.36 2.28 -5.40
C ALA A 105 5.93 3.66 -5.93
N SER A 106 6.71 4.71 -5.64
CA SER A 106 6.47 6.05 -6.19
C SER A 106 6.52 6.08 -7.71
N SER A 107 7.49 5.40 -8.32
CA SER A 107 7.62 5.33 -9.78
C SER A 107 6.43 4.62 -10.43
N VAL A 108 5.92 3.56 -9.79
CA VAL A 108 4.70 2.86 -10.22
C VAL A 108 3.49 3.78 -10.16
N LEU A 109 3.31 4.52 -9.05
CA LEU A 109 2.18 5.44 -8.88
C LEU A 109 2.24 6.65 -9.81
N LEU A 110 3.43 7.06 -10.22
CA LEU A 110 3.66 8.07 -11.27
C LEU A 110 3.54 7.51 -12.70
N ARG A 111 3.27 6.20 -12.86
CA ARG A 111 3.22 5.50 -14.16
C ARG A 111 4.52 5.65 -14.96
N ASN A 112 5.66 5.80 -14.29
CA ASN A 112 6.97 5.91 -14.92
C ASN A 112 7.63 4.53 -14.99
N THR A 113 7.36 3.79 -16.07
CA THR A 113 7.84 2.41 -16.25
C THR A 113 9.37 2.32 -16.18
N THR A 114 10.09 3.25 -16.80
CA THR A 114 11.56 3.26 -16.80
C THR A 114 12.14 3.37 -15.39
N LEU A 115 11.61 4.27 -14.56
CA LEU A 115 12.06 4.39 -13.17
C LEU A 115 11.60 3.22 -12.32
N ALA A 116 10.38 2.70 -12.55
CA ALA A 116 9.88 1.53 -11.85
C ALA A 116 10.78 0.31 -12.09
N ASP A 117 11.15 0.03 -13.34
CA ASP A 117 12.06 -1.06 -13.69
C ASP A 117 13.43 -0.86 -13.01
N LYS A 118 14.02 0.33 -13.15
CA LYS A 118 15.31 0.67 -12.53
C LYS A 118 15.30 0.42 -11.03
N TYR A 119 14.32 0.94 -10.31
CA TYR A 119 14.27 0.79 -8.85
C TYR A 119 13.89 -0.63 -8.44
N PHE A 120 13.02 -1.30 -9.19
CA PHE A 120 12.73 -2.71 -8.94
C PHE A 120 13.99 -3.55 -9.05
N ASP A 121 14.82 -3.35 -10.08
CA ASP A 121 16.06 -4.11 -10.27
C ASP A 121 17.06 -3.93 -9.12
N LEU A 122 17.12 -2.73 -8.54
CA LEU A 122 17.96 -2.39 -7.39
C LEU A 122 17.47 -2.96 -6.05
N ILE A 123 16.29 -3.59 -6.00
CA ILE A 123 15.77 -4.27 -4.80
C ILE A 123 16.37 -5.68 -4.72
N SER A 124 16.78 -6.08 -3.51
CA SER A 124 17.31 -7.42 -3.24
C SER A 124 16.27 -8.52 -3.46
N GLY A 125 16.71 -9.74 -3.79
CA GLY A 125 15.83 -10.85 -4.13
C GLY A 125 14.83 -11.21 -3.03
N ASP A 126 15.28 -11.25 -1.79
CA ASP A 126 14.46 -11.54 -0.59
C ASP A 126 13.33 -10.52 -0.39
N ILE A 127 13.58 -9.25 -0.71
CA ILE A 127 12.57 -8.19 -0.64
C ILE A 127 11.65 -8.22 -1.86
N LYS A 128 12.17 -8.52 -3.06
CA LYS A 128 11.34 -8.73 -4.26
C LYS A 128 10.28 -9.80 -4.02
N GLU A 129 10.65 -10.94 -3.42
CA GLU A 129 9.72 -12.03 -3.08
C GLU A 129 8.56 -11.60 -2.18
N LYS A 130 8.75 -10.55 -1.36
CA LYS A 130 7.68 -9.94 -0.56
C LYS A 130 6.86 -8.96 -1.39
N ILE A 131 7.52 -8.06 -2.12
CA ILE A 131 6.87 -7.00 -2.91
C ILE A 131 5.93 -7.58 -3.98
N ILE A 132 6.29 -8.70 -4.61
CA ILE A 132 5.42 -9.32 -5.64
C ILE A 132 4.04 -9.74 -5.10
N LYS A 133 3.91 -9.90 -3.77
CA LYS A 133 2.65 -10.22 -3.08
C LYS A 133 1.88 -8.99 -2.65
N TYR A 134 2.48 -7.81 -2.73
CA TYR A 134 1.88 -6.55 -2.31
C TYR A 134 1.11 -5.87 -3.45
N PRO A 135 0.07 -5.08 -3.13
CA PRO A 135 -0.82 -4.52 -4.15
C PRO A 135 -0.13 -3.58 -5.12
N ILE A 136 0.98 -2.94 -4.72
CA ILE A 136 1.75 -2.08 -5.62
C ILE A 136 2.28 -2.86 -6.84
N TYR A 137 2.60 -4.14 -6.68
CA TYR A 137 3.08 -4.97 -7.78
C TYR A 137 1.97 -5.29 -8.79
N THR A 138 0.71 -5.37 -8.35
CA THR A 138 -0.45 -5.47 -9.25
C THR A 138 -0.53 -4.26 -10.17
N LEU A 139 -0.29 -3.05 -9.64
CA LEU A 139 -0.24 -1.83 -10.46
C LEU A 139 0.95 -1.84 -11.42
N TYR A 140 2.14 -2.23 -10.94
CA TYR A 140 3.33 -2.35 -11.78
C TYR A 140 3.14 -3.29 -12.97
N LYS A 141 2.50 -4.46 -12.76
CA LYS A 141 2.18 -5.39 -13.86
C LYS A 141 1.25 -4.78 -14.90
N LYS A 142 0.37 -3.85 -14.52
CA LYS A 142 -0.55 -3.15 -15.44
C LYS A 142 0.12 -2.03 -16.24
N LEU A 143 1.36 -1.65 -15.92
CA LEU A 143 2.13 -0.65 -16.66
C LEU A 143 2.88 -1.24 -17.87
N LYS A 144 2.96 -2.57 -17.96
CA LYS A 144 3.57 -3.32 -19.05
C LYS A 144 2.49 -3.78 -20.03
#